data_AF-A0A5K1IBT8-F1
#
_entry.id   AF-A0A5K1IBT8-F1
#
_cell.length_a   1.000
_cell.length_b   1.000
_cell.length_c   1.000
_cell.angle_alpha   90.00
_cell.angle_beta   90.00
_cell.angle_gamma   90.00
#
_symmetry.space_group_name_H-M   'P 1'
#
loop_
_entity.id
_entity.type
_entity.pdbx_description
1 polymer ?
#
loop_
_entity_poly.entity_id
_entity_poly.type
_entity_poly.pdbx_seq_one_letter_code
_entity_poly.pdbx_strand_id
1 'polypeptide(L)'
;MKISFRGPLAAALTALLLAGCSFQPGIVERQADGDPQRLLQQAEQQAPEQAALSRLEAADILARRGNRTQALEVAKEIDDSRLERQALARWALLLSELGEAEGDPWAVIQAGQLLDEVELPREASLTLRERLGMALAEVDEPRAATRALIRVQAETDREDLNDPIWDQLSQLDGSSLSNLKEGGDDLTLGWVALAELVRSSGGDLQRLFARLEDWRERHRGHPAARRLPGEITALNELRGQEVDHIAVFLPESGPLAGIASAIREGIRTHHLEGVDRGARLSFFDSTQGELESLYREAASRGAQVVIGPLDKDAVSRLEQRERVPLPTLALNYGRGDRNQTLGLFQYGLSAEDEARQAAQRAWVDGHRLASLLVPDNDWGRRVGEAFWNAWREQEGKIANAVRYNPDASATESARRAVTNPQPDMLFLLALPEYARQVPPTLDYYNSGDLPIYATSHLFEGRLQPRLDHDLDDVLFVDIPWQIPDAAVGGVEALPFLDSYRRLREESDPAMFRLKAMGVDAYELARRLPQLQAIRGSELFGATGTLSPGDDGRIQRRLPWARFVNGVPQPVLIPGVFGDDRAR
;
A
#
# COMPACT_ATOMS: atom_id res chain seq x y z
N MET A 1 79.28 0.94 -49.18
CA MET A 1 78.11 1.21 -50.06
C MET A 1 77.37 2.38 -49.44
N LYS A 2 77.57 3.64 -49.87
CA LYS A 2 76.96 4.33 -51.04
C LYS A 2 75.42 4.32 -50.94
N ILE A 3 74.65 5.42 -50.86
CA ILE A 3 74.86 6.86 -51.11
C ILE A 3 73.82 7.67 -50.27
N SER A 4 74.24 8.87 -49.85
CA SER A 4 73.46 9.96 -49.24
C SER A 4 72.86 10.90 -50.31
N PHE A 5 71.71 11.52 -50.05
CA PHE A 5 71.37 12.87 -50.54
C PHE A 5 70.65 13.62 -49.40
N ARG A 6 71.31 14.62 -48.78
CA ARG A 6 71.14 16.08 -48.99
C ARG A 6 69.70 16.54 -48.72
N GLY A 7 69.38 17.45 -47.82
CA GLY A 7 70.13 18.58 -47.28
C GLY A 7 69.15 19.77 -47.16
N PRO A 8 69.43 20.77 -46.31
CA PRO A 8 68.46 21.68 -45.72
C PRO A 8 68.08 22.85 -46.64
N LEU A 9 66.88 23.40 -46.46
CA LEU A 9 66.52 24.73 -46.95
C LEU A 9 65.83 25.47 -45.80
N ALA A 10 66.61 26.37 -45.23
CA ALA A 10 66.19 27.40 -44.32
C ALA A 10 65.23 28.37 -45.03
N ALA A 11 64.32 28.94 -44.24
CA ALA A 11 63.92 30.34 -44.32
C ALA A 11 63.53 30.88 -45.71
N ALA A 12 62.26 30.71 -46.08
CA ALA A 12 61.49 31.76 -46.75
C ALA A 12 60.00 31.39 -46.74
N LEU A 13 59.28 31.77 -45.67
CA LEU A 13 57.92 32.32 -45.73
C LEU A 13 57.41 32.58 -44.31
N THR A 14 58.04 33.57 -43.69
CA THR A 14 57.35 34.42 -42.72
C THR A 14 56.30 35.23 -43.47
N ALA A 15 55.09 35.31 -42.89
CA ALA A 15 53.97 36.18 -43.25
C ALA A 15 53.05 35.74 -44.40
N LEU A 16 51.95 35.06 -44.04
CA LEU A 16 50.57 35.56 -44.21
C LEU A 16 49.56 34.59 -43.55
N LEU A 17 48.98 35.07 -42.44
CA LEU A 17 47.58 34.91 -41.98
C LEU A 17 47.11 33.50 -41.57
N LEU A 18 46.90 33.23 -40.28
CA LEU A 18 45.66 33.52 -39.53
C LEU A 18 44.39 32.98 -40.21
N ALA A 19 44.09 31.70 -39.96
CA ALA A 19 42.74 31.16 -39.75
C ALA A 19 42.85 29.64 -39.55
N GLY A 20 43.04 29.22 -38.31
CA GLY A 20 42.97 27.81 -37.91
C GLY A 20 42.38 27.75 -36.53
N CYS A 21 41.05 27.75 -36.46
CA CYS A 21 40.28 27.69 -35.23
C CYS A 21 40.70 26.45 -34.42
N SER A 22 41.45 26.65 -33.34
CA SER A 22 41.49 25.69 -32.24
C SER A 22 40.10 25.70 -31.61
N PHE A 23 39.35 24.63 -31.82
CA PHE A 23 38.10 24.39 -31.10
C PHE A 23 38.47 24.12 -29.63
N GLN A 24 38.49 25.16 -28.80
CA GLN A 24 38.57 25.02 -27.36
C GLN A 24 37.22 24.46 -26.88
N PRO A 25 37.17 23.33 -26.16
CA PRO A 25 35.98 22.98 -25.42
C PRO A 25 35.73 24.11 -24.43
N GLY A 26 34.53 24.69 -24.46
CA GLY A 26 34.10 25.70 -23.51
C GLY A 26 34.30 25.18 -22.10
N ILE A 27 35.32 25.71 -21.42
CA ILE A 27 35.47 25.57 -19.98
C ILE A 27 34.27 26.33 -19.41
N VAL A 28 33.25 25.60 -18.97
CA VAL A 28 32.32 26.12 -17.97
C VAL A 28 33.23 26.58 -16.82
N GLU A 29 33.26 27.87 -16.57
CA GLU A 29 33.98 28.49 -15.48
C GLU A 29 33.46 27.87 -14.18
N ARG A 30 34.17 26.83 -13.68
CA ARG A 30 33.92 26.20 -12.39
C ARG A 30 34.27 27.24 -11.33
N GLN A 31 33.26 27.92 -10.81
CA GLN A 31 33.39 28.87 -9.71
C GLN A 31 33.96 28.16 -8.47
N ALA A 32 34.86 28.87 -7.79
CA ALA A 32 35.77 28.39 -6.75
C ALA A 32 35.07 27.77 -5.53
N ASP A 33 35.82 26.99 -4.76
CA ASP A 33 35.47 26.47 -3.42
C ASP A 33 35.03 27.59 -2.45
N GLY A 34 33.78 28.03 -2.57
CA GLY A 34 33.15 28.98 -1.66
C GLY A 34 32.99 28.41 -0.25
N ASP A 35 32.94 29.28 0.74
CA ASP A 35 32.53 28.89 2.10
C ASP A 35 30.99 28.88 2.14
N PRO A 36 30.33 27.70 2.27
CA PRO A 36 28.87 27.62 2.20
C PRO A 36 28.21 28.45 3.30
N GLN A 37 28.81 28.57 4.49
CA GLN A 37 28.31 29.45 5.55
C GLN A 37 28.29 30.91 5.14
N ARG A 38 29.27 31.39 4.36
CA ARG A 38 29.28 32.77 3.86
C ARG A 38 28.17 33.00 2.83
N LEU A 39 27.94 32.03 1.94
CA LEU A 39 26.87 32.12 0.95
C LEU A 39 25.49 32.15 1.62
N LEU A 40 25.28 31.33 2.65
CA LEU A 40 24.04 31.34 3.44
C LEU A 40 23.83 32.68 4.17
N GLN A 41 24.87 33.23 4.79
CA GLN A 41 24.80 34.57 5.41
C GLN A 41 24.54 35.69 4.40
N GLN A 42 25.10 35.59 3.19
CA GLN A 42 24.82 36.55 2.12
C GLN A 42 23.37 36.45 1.66
N ALA A 43 22.83 35.24 1.54
CA ALA A 43 21.45 35.00 1.12
C ALA A 43 20.42 35.68 2.04
N GLU A 44 20.72 35.85 3.34
CA GLU A 44 19.85 36.56 4.29
C GLU A 44 19.68 38.07 3.96
N GLN A 45 20.64 38.66 3.23
CA GLN A 45 20.68 40.09 2.91
C GLN A 45 20.37 40.38 1.43
N GLN A 46 20.18 39.35 0.62
CA GLN A 46 19.97 39.44 -0.82
C GLN A 46 18.49 39.55 -1.19
N ALA A 47 18.23 40.02 -2.42
CA ALA A 47 16.89 39.91 -3.01
C ALA A 47 16.49 38.43 -3.17
N PRO A 48 15.19 38.07 -3.14
CA PRO A 48 14.74 36.67 -3.10
C PRO A 48 15.35 35.75 -4.17
N GLU A 49 15.42 36.19 -5.42
CA GLU A 49 16.00 35.41 -6.54
C GLU A 49 17.51 35.15 -6.35
N GLN A 50 18.26 36.17 -5.94
CA GLN A 50 19.69 36.07 -5.65
C GLN A 50 19.94 35.19 -4.42
N ALA A 51 19.09 35.31 -3.40
CA ALA A 51 19.14 34.51 -2.20
C ALA A 51 18.90 33.01 -2.50
N ALA A 52 17.96 32.69 -3.38
CA ALA A 52 17.71 31.32 -3.84
C ALA A 52 18.93 30.74 -4.57
N LEU A 53 19.57 31.51 -5.46
CA LEU A 53 20.81 31.11 -6.15
C LEU A 53 21.98 30.87 -5.18
N SER A 54 22.19 31.78 -4.22
CA SER A 54 23.26 31.64 -3.21
C SER A 54 23.03 30.42 -2.31
N ARG A 55 21.78 30.12 -1.93
CA ARG A 55 21.42 28.90 -1.20
C ARG A 55 21.69 27.64 -2.02
N LEU A 56 21.33 27.65 -3.31
CA LEU A 56 21.60 26.52 -4.20
C LEU A 56 23.10 26.23 -4.34
N GLU A 57 23.92 27.28 -4.49
CA GLU A 57 25.39 27.13 -4.55
C GLU A 57 25.96 26.63 -3.21
N ALA A 58 25.45 27.12 -2.08
CA ALA A 58 25.82 26.62 -0.76
C ALA A 58 25.48 25.13 -0.59
N ALA A 59 24.28 24.71 -0.97
CA ALA A 59 23.84 23.32 -0.92
C ALA A 59 24.72 22.41 -1.79
N ASP A 60 25.04 22.84 -3.01
CA ASP A 60 25.94 22.09 -3.93
C ASP A 60 27.36 21.94 -3.36
N ILE A 61 27.91 22.98 -2.71
CA ILE A 61 29.21 22.90 -2.03
C ILE A 61 29.15 21.94 -0.83
N LEU A 62 28.09 22.01 -0.02
CA LEU A 62 27.89 21.12 1.13
C LEU A 62 27.80 19.65 0.68
N ALA A 63 27.02 19.37 -0.36
CA ALA A 63 26.88 18.03 -0.94
C ALA A 63 28.24 17.47 -1.40
N ARG A 64 29.02 18.26 -2.15
CA ARG A 64 30.37 17.86 -2.62
C ARG A 64 31.37 17.62 -1.50
N ARG A 65 31.20 18.27 -0.33
CA ARG A 65 32.02 18.05 0.86
C ARG A 65 31.56 16.86 1.71
N GLY A 66 30.47 16.18 1.32
CA GLY A 66 29.90 15.07 2.06
C GLY A 66 28.97 15.47 3.21
N ASN A 67 28.68 16.76 3.39
CA ASN A 67 27.75 17.26 4.40
C ASN A 67 26.29 17.16 3.89
N ARG A 68 25.85 15.95 3.57
CA ARG A 68 24.60 15.68 2.85
C ARG A 68 23.34 16.12 3.61
N THR A 69 23.23 15.78 4.89
CA THR A 69 22.08 16.20 5.72
C THR A 69 21.91 17.72 5.72
N GLN A 70 23.00 18.49 5.91
CA GLN A 70 22.94 19.95 5.87
C GLN A 70 22.61 20.47 4.46
N ALA A 71 23.17 19.85 3.42
CA ALA A 71 22.86 20.21 2.05
C ALA A 71 21.37 20.01 1.73
N LEU A 72 20.77 18.91 2.22
CA LEU A 72 19.36 18.59 2.04
C LEU A 72 18.47 19.63 2.72
N GLU A 73 18.74 19.96 3.98
CA GLU A 73 17.98 21.00 4.70
C GLU A 73 18.00 22.33 3.96
N VAL A 74 19.18 22.77 3.51
CA VAL A 74 19.32 24.01 2.72
C VAL A 74 18.55 23.91 1.40
N ALA A 75 18.64 22.78 0.70
CA ALA A 75 17.99 22.61 -0.60
C ALA A 75 16.46 22.57 -0.52
N LYS A 76 15.89 21.98 0.54
CA LYS A 76 14.44 21.92 0.80
C LYS A 76 13.83 23.29 1.07
N GLU A 77 14.58 24.20 1.67
CA GLU A 77 14.10 25.55 2.01
C GLU A 77 14.11 26.53 0.84
N ILE A 78 14.62 26.13 -0.34
CA ILE A 78 14.67 27.02 -1.50
C ILE A 78 13.27 27.14 -2.10
N ASP A 79 12.79 28.39 -2.21
CA ASP A 79 11.60 28.76 -3.00
C ASP A 79 11.94 28.58 -4.49
N ASP A 80 11.58 27.43 -5.04
CA ASP A 80 11.85 26.98 -6.41
C ASP A 80 11.17 27.87 -7.45
N SER A 81 10.05 28.51 -7.12
CA SER A 81 9.38 29.52 -7.96
C SER A 81 10.25 30.74 -8.29
N ARG A 82 11.35 30.94 -7.54
CA ARG A 82 12.32 32.04 -7.72
C ARG A 82 13.55 31.65 -8.55
N LEU A 83 13.68 30.38 -8.91
CA LEU A 83 14.81 29.90 -9.70
C LEU A 83 14.50 30.02 -11.19
N GLU A 84 15.43 30.59 -11.95
CA GLU A 84 15.38 30.51 -13.42
C GLU A 84 15.58 29.05 -13.89
N ARG A 85 15.09 28.70 -15.09
CA ARG A 85 15.05 27.31 -15.60
C ARG A 85 16.34 26.51 -15.40
N GLN A 86 17.50 27.11 -15.66
CA GLN A 86 18.78 26.40 -15.51
C GLN A 86 19.16 26.15 -14.05
N ALA A 87 18.83 27.09 -13.15
CA ALA A 87 19.01 26.90 -11.71
C ALA A 87 17.99 25.91 -11.15
N LEU A 88 16.74 25.97 -11.64
CA LEU A 88 15.66 25.06 -11.29
C LEU A 88 16.01 23.60 -11.65
N ALA A 89 16.55 23.36 -12.85
CA ALA A 89 17.07 22.05 -13.26
C ALA A 89 18.16 21.52 -12.31
N ARG A 90 19.13 22.38 -11.96
CA ARG A 90 20.22 22.00 -11.04
C ARG A 90 19.70 21.69 -9.64
N TRP A 91 18.77 22.49 -9.16
CA TRP A 91 18.10 22.28 -7.88
C TRP A 91 17.35 20.95 -7.85
N ALA A 92 16.52 20.65 -8.86
CA ALA A 92 15.77 19.40 -8.92
C ALA A 92 16.70 18.17 -8.88
N LEU A 93 17.78 18.18 -9.67
CA LEU A 93 18.74 17.07 -9.67
C LEU A 93 19.44 16.92 -8.32
N LEU A 94 19.91 18.02 -7.73
CA LEU A 94 20.57 18.03 -6.43
C LEU A 94 19.63 17.56 -5.31
N LEU A 95 18.40 18.10 -5.27
CA LEU A 95 17.40 17.74 -4.26
C LEU A 95 17.01 16.27 -4.37
N SER A 96 16.81 15.75 -5.58
CA SER A 96 16.52 14.33 -5.79
C SER A 96 17.67 13.42 -5.34
N GLU A 97 18.92 13.83 -5.57
CA GLU A 97 20.10 13.06 -5.14
C GLU A 97 20.24 13.05 -3.62
N LEU A 98 20.06 14.20 -2.98
CA LEU A 98 20.15 14.34 -1.53
C LEU A 98 19.00 13.62 -0.83
N GLY A 99 17.78 13.73 -1.34
CA GLY A 99 16.60 13.02 -0.81
C GLY A 99 16.78 11.51 -0.88
N GLU A 100 17.23 10.97 -2.02
CA GLU A 100 17.55 9.54 -2.16
C GLU A 100 18.65 9.11 -1.18
N ALA A 101 19.73 9.89 -1.05
CA ALA A 101 20.86 9.53 -0.21
C ALA A 101 20.55 9.55 1.29
N GLU A 102 19.64 10.42 1.74
CA GLU A 102 19.27 10.58 3.15
C GLU A 102 17.94 9.87 3.51
N GLY A 103 17.27 9.22 2.54
CA GLY A 103 15.99 8.54 2.75
C GLY A 103 14.81 9.49 2.98
N ASP A 104 14.80 10.63 2.28
CA ASP A 104 13.69 11.60 2.27
C ASP A 104 12.94 11.54 0.92
N PRO A 105 11.91 10.69 0.80
CA PRO A 105 11.17 10.54 -0.46
C PRO A 105 10.40 11.79 -0.84
N TRP A 106 9.99 12.63 0.12
CA TRP A 106 9.23 13.86 -0.16
C TRP A 106 10.09 14.90 -0.87
N ALA A 107 11.38 15.00 -0.53
CA ALA A 107 12.34 15.82 -1.26
C ALA A 107 12.48 15.38 -2.72
N VAL A 108 12.54 14.06 -2.96
CA VAL A 108 12.61 13.50 -4.31
C VAL A 108 11.32 13.76 -5.10
N ILE A 109 10.16 13.59 -4.47
CA ILE A 109 8.86 13.87 -5.07
C ILE A 109 8.74 15.33 -5.47
N GLN A 110 9.14 16.25 -4.59
CA GLN A 110 9.17 17.68 -4.86
C GLN A 110 10.03 17.99 -6.10
N ALA A 111 11.24 17.44 -6.16
CA ALA A 111 12.13 17.61 -7.32
C ALA A 111 11.52 17.06 -8.61
N GLY A 112 10.81 15.93 -8.54
CA GLY A 112 10.22 15.24 -9.69
C GLY A 112 9.04 15.96 -10.33
N GLN A 113 8.33 16.84 -9.61
CA GLN A 113 7.22 17.64 -10.15
C GLN A 113 7.65 18.51 -11.35
N LEU A 114 8.94 18.85 -11.43
CA LEU A 114 9.50 19.70 -12.48
C LEU A 114 9.83 18.97 -13.79
N LEU A 115 9.64 17.64 -13.86
CA LEU A 115 10.00 16.84 -15.04
C LEU A 115 9.33 17.31 -16.33
N ASP A 116 8.14 17.90 -16.23
CA ASP A 116 7.37 18.41 -17.37
C ASP A 116 7.51 19.94 -17.54
N GLU A 117 8.15 20.63 -16.59
CA GLU A 117 8.31 22.08 -16.58
C GLU A 117 9.66 22.55 -17.17
N VAL A 118 10.68 21.68 -17.10
CA VAL A 118 12.06 22.04 -17.46
C VAL A 118 12.64 21.07 -18.48
N GLU A 119 13.27 21.62 -19.53
CA GLU A 119 14.05 20.83 -20.48
C GLU A 119 15.34 20.32 -19.82
N LEU A 120 15.35 19.04 -19.47
CA LEU A 120 16.51 18.33 -18.95
C LEU A 120 17.20 17.52 -20.06
N PRO A 121 18.54 17.36 -20.02
CA PRO A 121 19.21 16.34 -20.83
C PRO A 121 18.58 14.96 -20.59
N ARG A 122 18.51 14.13 -21.64
CA ARG A 122 17.83 12.83 -21.60
C ARG A 122 18.20 11.99 -20.37
N GLU A 123 19.49 11.81 -20.11
CA GLU A 123 19.99 11.03 -18.96
C GLU A 123 19.55 11.60 -17.60
N ALA A 124 19.56 12.93 -17.47
CA ALA A 124 19.14 13.60 -16.25
C ALA A 124 17.61 13.47 -16.03
N SER A 125 16.82 13.58 -17.10
CA SER A 125 15.37 13.33 -17.04
C SER A 125 15.04 11.89 -16.66
N LEU A 126 15.78 10.91 -17.20
CA LEU A 126 15.59 9.50 -16.86
C LEU A 126 15.98 9.22 -15.40
N THR A 127 17.12 9.74 -14.95
CA THR A 127 17.58 9.58 -13.56
C THR A 127 16.57 10.18 -12.57
N LEU A 128 16.12 11.41 -12.81
CA LEU A 128 15.15 12.08 -11.95
C LEU A 128 13.81 11.32 -11.92
N ARG A 129 13.37 10.79 -13.08
CA ARG A 129 12.12 10.01 -13.16
C ARG A 129 12.21 8.65 -12.49
N GLU A 130 13.37 7.98 -12.56
CA GLU A 130 13.62 6.72 -11.85
C GLU A 130 13.55 6.94 -10.34
N ARG A 131 14.26 7.96 -9.83
CA ARG A 131 14.21 8.36 -8.42
C ARG A 131 12.80 8.73 -7.96
N LEU A 132 12.08 9.51 -8.76
CA LEU A 132 10.67 9.84 -8.49
C LEU A 132 9.82 8.56 -8.39
N GLY A 133 10.01 7.61 -9.30
CA GLY A 133 9.30 6.33 -9.26
C GLY A 133 9.57 5.54 -7.98
N MET A 134 10.83 5.48 -7.52
CA MET A 134 11.19 4.81 -6.26
C MET A 134 10.64 5.57 -5.03
N ALA A 135 10.73 6.90 -5.00
CA ALA A 135 10.21 7.70 -3.90
C ALA A 135 8.68 7.62 -3.78
N LEU A 136 7.96 7.55 -4.91
CA LEU A 136 6.52 7.31 -4.93
C LEU A 136 6.15 5.93 -4.37
N ALA A 137 6.99 4.92 -4.60
CA ALA A 137 6.80 3.59 -4.01
C ALA A 137 6.93 3.63 -2.47
N GLU A 138 7.87 4.42 -1.94
CA GLU A 138 8.08 4.55 -0.49
C GLU A 138 6.93 5.24 0.25
N VAL A 139 6.16 6.09 -0.43
CA VAL A 139 5.00 6.79 0.14
C VAL A 139 3.65 6.11 -0.19
N ASP A 140 3.67 4.83 -0.57
CA ASP A 140 2.48 4.02 -0.91
C ASP A 140 1.63 4.61 -2.06
N GLU A 141 2.30 5.13 -3.10
CA GLU A 141 1.69 5.60 -4.35
C GLU A 141 2.02 4.67 -5.55
N PRO A 142 1.64 3.37 -5.50
CA PRO A 142 2.12 2.33 -6.43
C PRO A 142 1.74 2.60 -7.89
N ARG A 143 0.60 3.26 -8.15
CA ARG A 143 0.15 3.54 -9.53
C ARG A 143 1.04 4.60 -10.19
N ALA A 144 1.36 5.66 -9.44
CA ALA A 144 2.22 6.73 -9.93
C ALA A 144 3.66 6.22 -10.07
N ALA A 145 4.14 5.46 -9.09
CA ALA A 145 5.44 4.77 -9.13
C ALA A 145 5.55 3.87 -10.38
N THR A 146 4.57 3.01 -10.62
CA THR A 146 4.50 2.12 -11.80
C THR A 146 4.60 2.91 -13.11
N ARG A 147 3.83 4.00 -13.26
CA ARG A 147 3.87 4.85 -14.46
C ARG A 147 5.24 5.48 -14.69
N ALA A 148 5.85 6.01 -13.62
CA ALA A 148 7.17 6.62 -13.71
C ALA A 148 8.25 5.60 -14.12
N LEU A 149 8.26 4.43 -13.49
CA LEU A 149 9.23 3.37 -13.74
C LEU A 149 9.06 2.72 -15.13
N ILE A 150 7.82 2.45 -15.57
CA ILE A 150 7.55 1.95 -16.93
C ILE A 150 8.02 2.97 -17.97
N ARG A 151 7.85 4.27 -17.72
CA ARG A 151 8.33 5.31 -18.65
C ARG A 151 9.85 5.32 -18.77
N VAL A 152 10.59 5.09 -17.68
CA VAL A 152 12.06 4.92 -17.74
C VAL A 152 12.42 3.66 -18.50
N GLN A 153 11.71 2.55 -18.27
CA GLN A 153 11.96 1.30 -18.96
C GLN A 153 11.66 1.38 -20.47
N ALA A 154 10.63 2.10 -20.89
CA ALA A 154 10.30 2.32 -22.31
C ALA A 154 11.46 2.98 -23.08
N GLU A 155 12.21 3.85 -22.42
CA GLU A 155 13.32 4.61 -23.02
C GLU A 155 14.68 3.88 -22.96
N THR A 156 14.81 2.91 -22.04
CA THR A 156 16.10 2.29 -21.71
C THR A 156 16.15 0.78 -21.97
N ASP A 157 14.99 0.12 -22.07
CA ASP A 157 14.84 -1.34 -22.19
C ASP A 157 15.51 -2.13 -21.03
N ARG A 158 15.78 -1.44 -19.91
CA ARG A 158 16.47 -1.97 -18.73
C ARG A 158 15.62 -3.01 -17.99
N GLU A 159 16.14 -4.23 -17.88
CA GLU A 159 15.48 -5.34 -17.18
C GLU A 159 15.62 -5.25 -15.66
N ASP A 160 16.56 -4.47 -15.14
CA ASP A 160 16.73 -4.26 -13.69
C ASP A 160 15.57 -3.49 -13.05
N LEU A 161 14.76 -2.80 -13.87
CA LEU A 161 13.50 -2.19 -13.45
C LEU A 161 12.34 -3.19 -13.35
N ASN A 162 12.50 -4.45 -13.76
CA ASN A 162 11.41 -5.42 -13.75
C ASN A 162 10.89 -5.69 -12.33
N ASP A 163 11.76 -5.80 -11.34
CA ASP A 163 11.36 -6.05 -9.95
C ASP A 163 10.69 -4.80 -9.34
N PRO A 164 11.29 -3.59 -9.39
CA PRO A 164 10.60 -2.38 -8.93
C PRO A 164 9.25 -2.12 -9.59
N ILE A 165 9.12 -2.35 -10.90
CA ILE A 165 7.83 -2.21 -11.59
C ILE A 165 6.85 -3.26 -11.06
N TRP A 166 7.27 -4.52 -10.95
CA TRP A 166 6.43 -5.61 -10.49
C TRP A 166 5.95 -5.41 -9.05
N ASP A 167 6.84 -5.00 -8.14
CA ASP A 167 6.54 -4.76 -6.73
C ASP A 167 5.43 -3.73 -6.55
N GLN A 168 5.36 -2.72 -7.42
CA GLN A 168 4.29 -1.72 -7.39
C GLN A 168 3.03 -2.20 -8.13
N LEU A 169 3.20 -2.83 -9.28
CA LEU A 169 2.11 -3.29 -10.12
C LEU A 169 1.29 -4.42 -9.46
N SER A 170 1.96 -5.30 -8.71
CA SER A 170 1.32 -6.41 -7.99
C SER A 170 0.34 -5.92 -6.92
N GLN A 171 0.57 -4.73 -6.36
CA GLN A 171 -0.27 -4.07 -5.35
C GLN A 171 -1.51 -3.37 -5.90
N LEU A 172 -1.59 -3.14 -7.22
CA LEU A 172 -2.69 -2.38 -7.82
C LEU A 172 -3.96 -3.23 -7.94
N ASP A 173 -5.09 -2.70 -7.48
CA ASP A 173 -6.39 -3.35 -7.64
C ASP A 173 -6.87 -3.40 -9.11
N GLY A 174 -8.01 -4.06 -9.36
CA GLY A 174 -8.53 -4.20 -10.73
C GLY A 174 -8.88 -2.88 -11.41
N SER A 175 -9.36 -1.90 -10.63
CA SER A 175 -9.71 -0.57 -11.15
C SER A 175 -8.46 0.23 -11.52
N SER A 176 -7.40 0.17 -10.71
CA SER A 176 -6.12 0.82 -11.00
C SER A 176 -5.41 0.20 -12.20
N LEU A 177 -5.43 -1.13 -12.33
CA LEU A 177 -4.90 -1.81 -13.52
C LEU A 177 -5.67 -1.41 -14.78
N SER A 178 -7.00 -1.28 -14.70
CA SER A 178 -7.82 -0.81 -15.83
C SER A 178 -7.47 0.63 -16.22
N ASN A 179 -7.24 1.51 -15.24
CA ASN A 179 -6.74 2.87 -15.47
C ASN A 179 -5.34 2.93 -16.09
N LEU A 180 -4.50 1.92 -15.88
CA LEU A 180 -3.20 1.83 -16.57
C LEU A 180 -3.35 1.38 -18.02
N LYS A 181 -4.35 0.56 -18.34
CA LYS A 181 -4.67 0.18 -19.72
C LYS A 181 -5.21 1.37 -20.52
N GLU A 182 -6.05 2.18 -19.91
CA GLU A 182 -6.63 3.38 -20.52
C GLU A 182 -5.53 4.43 -20.77
N GLY A 183 -4.96 4.42 -21.98
CA GLY A 183 -3.86 5.30 -22.39
C GLY A 183 -2.46 4.68 -22.30
N GLY A 184 -2.34 3.40 -21.96
CA GLY A 184 -1.09 2.66 -21.93
C GLY A 184 -0.59 2.28 -23.33
N ASP A 185 0.73 2.29 -23.52
CA ASP A 185 1.40 1.75 -24.71
C ASP A 185 1.57 0.22 -24.64
N ASP A 186 2.14 -0.40 -25.68
CA ASP A 186 2.33 -1.87 -25.74
C ASP A 186 3.16 -2.42 -24.57
N LEU A 187 4.12 -1.65 -24.05
CA LEU A 187 4.91 -2.01 -22.87
C LEU A 187 4.02 -2.03 -21.62
N THR A 188 3.24 -0.98 -21.41
CA THR A 188 2.29 -0.89 -20.28
C THR A 188 1.25 -2.00 -20.35
N LEU A 189 0.68 -2.25 -21.53
CA LEU A 189 -0.30 -3.31 -21.74
C LEU A 189 0.29 -4.70 -21.47
N GLY A 190 1.55 -4.92 -21.84
CA GLY A 190 2.28 -6.15 -21.53
C GLY A 190 2.43 -6.39 -20.03
N TRP A 191 2.88 -5.38 -19.29
CA TRP A 191 2.97 -5.42 -17.83
C TRP A 191 1.63 -5.69 -17.17
N VAL A 192 0.58 -4.94 -17.53
CA VAL A 192 -0.75 -5.15 -16.94
C VAL A 192 -1.27 -6.56 -17.27
N ALA A 193 -1.08 -7.05 -18.49
CA ALA A 193 -1.49 -8.41 -18.85
C ALA A 193 -0.74 -9.47 -18.03
N LEU A 194 0.54 -9.26 -17.70
CA LEU A 194 1.29 -10.15 -16.81
C LEU A 194 0.73 -10.14 -15.39
N ALA A 195 0.42 -8.96 -14.84
CA ALA A 195 -0.18 -8.82 -13.51
C ALA A 195 -1.54 -9.52 -13.41
N GLU A 196 -2.41 -9.34 -14.41
CA GLU A 196 -3.71 -10.01 -14.48
C GLU A 196 -3.59 -11.52 -14.63
N LEU A 197 -2.59 -12.00 -15.38
CA LEU A 197 -2.31 -13.42 -15.53
C LEU A 197 -1.93 -14.05 -14.19
N VAL A 198 -1.00 -13.44 -13.44
CA VAL A 198 -0.61 -13.93 -12.11
C VAL A 198 -1.80 -13.93 -11.16
N ARG A 199 -2.57 -12.83 -11.13
CA ARG A 199 -3.76 -12.68 -10.27
C ARG A 199 -4.85 -13.71 -10.56
N SER A 200 -5.17 -13.92 -11.84
CA SER A 200 -6.24 -14.82 -12.27
C SER A 200 -5.89 -16.30 -12.12
N SER A 201 -4.63 -16.63 -11.82
CA SER A 201 -4.20 -18.03 -11.67
C SER A 201 -4.69 -18.66 -10.38
N GLY A 202 -5.17 -17.88 -9.40
CA GLY A 202 -5.95 -18.43 -8.28
C GLY A 202 -5.18 -19.44 -7.43
N GLY A 203 -3.85 -19.34 -7.34
CA GLY A 203 -2.99 -20.30 -6.63
C GLY A 203 -2.67 -21.60 -7.40
N ASP A 204 -3.22 -21.80 -8.60
CA ASP A 204 -2.88 -22.92 -9.51
C ASP A 204 -1.58 -22.58 -10.25
N LEU A 205 -0.45 -23.05 -9.72
CA LEU A 205 0.87 -22.76 -10.26
C LEU A 205 1.08 -23.46 -11.60
N GLN A 206 0.53 -24.66 -11.79
CA GLN A 206 0.64 -25.35 -13.06
C GLN A 206 -0.03 -24.56 -14.21
N ARG A 207 -1.25 -24.05 -13.98
CA ARG A 207 -1.96 -23.20 -14.94
C ARG A 207 -1.28 -21.85 -15.12
N LEU A 208 -0.77 -21.26 -14.04
CA LEU A 208 0.00 -20.02 -14.09
C LEU A 208 1.16 -20.17 -15.09
N PHE A 209 2.02 -21.16 -14.91
CA PHE A 209 3.21 -21.32 -15.76
C PHE A 209 2.88 -21.75 -17.19
N ALA A 210 1.78 -22.47 -17.41
CA ALA A 210 1.30 -22.75 -18.76
C ALA A 210 0.88 -21.47 -19.50
N ARG A 211 0.10 -20.59 -18.84
CA ARG A 211 -0.33 -19.31 -19.41
C ARG A 211 0.83 -18.31 -19.52
N LEU A 212 1.76 -18.33 -18.57
CA LEU A 212 2.92 -17.45 -18.57
C LEU A 212 3.80 -17.72 -19.79
N GLU A 213 3.99 -18.98 -20.18
CA GLU A 213 4.75 -19.32 -21.38
C GLU A 213 4.08 -18.76 -22.64
N ASP A 214 2.76 -18.93 -22.79
CA ASP A 214 1.98 -18.31 -23.86
C ASP A 214 2.14 -16.77 -23.89
N TRP A 215 2.14 -16.13 -22.72
CA TRP A 215 2.33 -14.69 -22.60
C TRP A 215 3.74 -14.28 -23.05
N ARG A 216 4.79 -15.00 -22.64
CA ARG A 216 6.19 -14.75 -23.04
C ARG A 216 6.38 -14.94 -24.54
N GLU A 217 5.73 -15.93 -25.14
CA GLU A 217 5.80 -16.16 -26.59
C GLU A 217 5.15 -15.03 -27.40
N ARG A 218 4.08 -14.40 -26.89
CA ARG A 218 3.42 -13.25 -27.52
C ARG A 218 4.16 -11.93 -27.28
N HIS A 219 4.87 -11.82 -26.15
CA HIS A 219 5.57 -10.60 -25.71
C HIS A 219 7.10 -10.76 -25.71
N ARG A 220 7.68 -11.43 -26.72
CA ARG A 220 9.14 -11.74 -26.76
C ARG A 220 10.06 -10.51 -26.61
N GLY A 221 9.60 -9.36 -27.07
CA GLY A 221 10.33 -8.08 -26.98
C GLY A 221 10.17 -7.36 -25.64
N HIS A 222 9.32 -7.84 -24.74
CA HIS A 222 9.05 -7.20 -23.47
C HIS A 222 10.16 -7.53 -22.44
N PRO A 223 10.68 -6.55 -21.66
CA PRO A 223 11.70 -6.78 -20.63
C PRO A 223 11.36 -7.91 -19.66
N ALA A 224 10.12 -7.93 -19.16
CA ALA A 224 9.64 -9.00 -18.27
C ALA A 224 9.54 -10.39 -18.92
N ALA A 225 9.48 -10.49 -20.25
CA ALA A 225 9.50 -11.79 -20.94
C ALA A 225 10.93 -12.36 -21.04
N ARG A 226 11.94 -11.48 -21.15
CA ARG A 226 13.36 -11.85 -21.17
C ARG A 226 13.87 -12.20 -19.77
N ARG A 227 13.55 -11.36 -18.78
CA ARG A 227 13.82 -11.61 -17.36
C ARG A 227 12.53 -11.47 -16.55
N LEU A 228 11.99 -12.59 -16.07
CA LEU A 228 10.82 -12.54 -15.20
C LEU A 228 11.14 -11.81 -13.89
N PRO A 229 10.16 -11.11 -13.30
CA PRO A 229 10.26 -10.65 -11.92
C PRO A 229 10.65 -11.79 -10.96
N GLY A 230 11.42 -11.46 -9.94
CA GLY A 230 11.95 -12.39 -8.95
C GLY A 230 10.86 -13.16 -8.23
N GLU A 231 9.76 -12.50 -7.85
CA GLU A 231 8.60 -13.14 -7.21
C GLU A 231 7.97 -14.22 -8.11
N ILE A 232 7.78 -13.93 -9.40
CA ILE A 232 7.25 -14.90 -10.36
C ILE A 232 8.21 -16.08 -10.53
N THR A 233 9.52 -15.81 -10.53
CA THR A 233 10.54 -16.85 -10.59
C THR A 233 10.50 -17.74 -9.34
N ALA A 234 10.32 -17.15 -8.16
CA ALA A 234 10.18 -17.89 -6.90
C ALA A 234 8.93 -18.80 -6.89
N LEU A 235 7.82 -18.36 -7.51
CA LEU A 235 6.63 -19.21 -7.67
C LEU A 235 6.92 -20.49 -8.46
N ASN A 236 7.90 -20.48 -9.38
CA ASN A 236 8.26 -21.66 -10.16
C ASN A 236 8.93 -22.74 -9.29
N GLU A 237 9.66 -22.33 -8.24
CA GLU A 237 10.30 -23.24 -7.29
C GLU A 237 9.27 -23.97 -6.41
N LEU A 238 8.06 -23.42 -6.29
CA LEU A 238 6.94 -24.00 -5.54
C LEU A 238 6.10 -24.97 -6.35
N ARG A 239 6.41 -25.18 -7.63
CA ARG A 239 5.68 -26.16 -8.46
C ARG A 239 5.73 -27.54 -7.83
N GLY A 240 4.57 -28.18 -7.73
CA GLY A 240 4.42 -29.48 -7.08
C GLY A 240 4.27 -29.41 -5.55
N GLN A 241 4.27 -28.22 -4.95
CA GLN A 241 3.89 -27.99 -3.55
C GLN A 241 2.43 -27.52 -3.42
N GLU A 242 1.58 -27.93 -4.37
CA GLU A 242 0.18 -27.55 -4.39
C GLU A 242 -0.57 -28.20 -3.21
N VAL A 243 -1.53 -27.45 -2.68
CA VAL A 243 -2.39 -27.91 -1.59
C VAL A 243 -3.61 -28.60 -2.20
N ASP A 244 -3.59 -29.93 -2.17
CA ASP A 244 -4.63 -30.83 -2.66
C ASP A 244 -5.61 -31.28 -1.57
N HIS A 245 -5.23 -31.20 -0.28
CA HIS A 245 -6.11 -31.58 0.83
C HIS A 245 -5.98 -30.64 2.03
N ILE A 246 -7.10 -30.00 2.37
CA ILE A 246 -7.25 -29.08 3.50
C ILE A 246 -8.12 -29.75 4.57
N ALA A 247 -7.64 -29.75 5.81
CA ALA A 247 -8.44 -30.06 6.98
C ALA A 247 -9.04 -28.76 7.56
N VAL A 248 -10.32 -28.77 7.95
CA VAL A 248 -11.02 -27.59 8.47
C VAL A 248 -11.51 -27.87 9.88
N PHE A 249 -10.94 -27.19 10.87
CA PHE A 249 -11.23 -27.31 12.29
C PHE A 249 -12.18 -26.18 12.71
N LEU A 250 -13.47 -26.48 12.77
CA LEU A 250 -14.51 -25.52 13.11
C LEU A 250 -15.46 -26.11 14.15
N PRO A 251 -15.86 -25.35 15.18
CA PRO A 251 -16.77 -25.87 16.20
C PRO A 251 -18.17 -26.05 15.64
N GLU A 252 -18.81 -27.19 15.94
CA GLU A 252 -20.21 -27.46 15.54
C GLU A 252 -21.21 -27.17 16.66
N SER A 253 -20.73 -26.88 17.87
CA SER A 253 -21.54 -26.60 19.05
C SER A 253 -20.97 -25.44 19.89
N GLY A 254 -21.76 -24.97 20.85
CA GLY A 254 -21.37 -23.89 21.76
C GLY A 254 -21.47 -22.48 21.16
N PRO A 255 -20.91 -21.46 21.83
CA PRO A 255 -21.09 -20.05 21.48
C PRO A 255 -20.57 -19.66 20.10
N LEU A 256 -19.59 -20.40 19.56
CA LEU A 256 -18.96 -20.11 18.27
C LEU A 256 -19.61 -20.84 17.09
N ALA A 257 -20.62 -21.70 17.32
CA ALA A 257 -21.20 -22.54 16.28
C ALA A 257 -21.84 -21.74 15.12
N GLY A 258 -22.54 -20.65 15.44
CA GLY A 258 -23.14 -19.77 14.41
C GLY A 258 -22.09 -19.12 13.53
N ILE A 259 -21.04 -18.57 14.15
CA ILE A 259 -19.88 -17.95 13.47
C ILE A 259 -19.19 -18.99 12.58
N ALA A 260 -18.91 -20.18 13.13
CA ALA A 260 -18.28 -21.28 12.42
C ALA A 260 -19.12 -21.78 11.25
N SER A 261 -20.45 -21.78 11.37
CA SER A 261 -21.37 -22.15 10.30
C SER A 261 -21.28 -21.17 9.13
N ALA A 262 -21.27 -19.86 9.39
CA ALA A 262 -21.12 -18.84 8.34
C ALA A 262 -19.77 -18.96 7.61
N ILE A 263 -18.67 -19.13 8.35
CA ILE A 263 -17.34 -19.35 7.76
C ILE A 263 -17.33 -20.64 6.91
N ARG A 264 -17.90 -21.74 7.44
CA ARG A 264 -18.01 -23.03 6.73
C ARG A 264 -18.79 -22.89 5.42
N GLU A 265 -19.88 -22.13 5.43
CA GLU A 265 -20.68 -21.86 4.24
C GLU A 265 -19.88 -21.07 3.18
N GLY A 266 -19.13 -20.06 3.61
CA GLY A 266 -18.20 -19.31 2.73
C GLY A 266 -17.17 -20.23 2.07
N ILE A 267 -16.47 -21.04 2.87
CA ILE A 267 -15.48 -22.02 2.39
C ILE A 267 -16.11 -22.96 1.36
N ARG A 268 -17.26 -23.56 1.67
CA ARG A 268 -17.91 -24.55 0.79
C ARG A 268 -18.42 -23.92 -0.49
N THR A 269 -19.01 -22.72 -0.40
CA THR A 269 -19.55 -22.02 -1.56
C THR A 269 -18.44 -21.71 -2.54
N HIS A 270 -17.34 -21.14 -2.07
CA HIS A 270 -16.22 -20.82 -2.93
C HIS A 270 -15.52 -22.07 -3.50
N HIS A 271 -15.34 -23.12 -2.68
CA HIS A 271 -14.77 -24.39 -3.11
C HIS A 271 -15.57 -25.03 -4.27
N LEU A 272 -16.89 -24.90 -4.29
CA LEU A 272 -17.75 -25.45 -5.35
C LEU A 272 -17.70 -24.66 -6.66
N GLU A 273 -17.28 -23.39 -6.65
CA GLU A 273 -17.15 -22.56 -7.86
C GLU A 273 -15.81 -22.75 -8.59
N GLY A 274 -14.84 -23.43 -7.97
CA GLY A 274 -13.55 -23.71 -8.59
C GLY A 274 -13.70 -24.58 -9.84
N VAL A 275 -13.41 -24.01 -11.02
CA VAL A 275 -13.61 -24.62 -12.35
C VAL A 275 -12.75 -25.88 -12.56
N ASP A 276 -11.68 -26.08 -11.78
CA ASP A 276 -10.86 -27.28 -11.81
C ASP A 276 -10.55 -27.76 -10.39
N ARG A 277 -10.87 -29.04 -10.13
CA ARG A 277 -10.55 -29.86 -8.94
C ARG A 277 -9.83 -29.10 -7.81
N GLY A 278 -10.58 -28.26 -7.09
CA GLY A 278 -10.06 -27.57 -5.91
C GLY A 278 -9.58 -28.56 -4.84
N ALA A 279 -8.82 -28.06 -3.87
CA ALA A 279 -8.32 -28.88 -2.77
C ALA A 279 -9.47 -29.63 -2.08
N ARG A 280 -9.32 -30.95 -1.89
CA ARG A 280 -10.27 -31.74 -1.12
C ARG A 280 -10.41 -31.14 0.28
N LEU A 281 -11.64 -31.05 0.78
CA LEU A 281 -11.91 -30.56 2.14
C LEU A 281 -12.27 -31.72 3.08
N SER A 282 -11.79 -31.68 4.32
CA SER A 282 -12.24 -32.56 5.41
C SER A 282 -12.56 -31.73 6.63
N PHE A 283 -13.82 -31.73 7.05
CA PHE A 283 -14.30 -30.97 8.21
C PHE A 283 -14.19 -31.82 9.47
N PHE A 284 -13.69 -31.20 10.53
CA PHE A 284 -13.56 -31.77 11.86
C PHE A 284 -14.23 -30.82 12.86
N ASP A 285 -15.09 -31.37 13.71
CA ASP A 285 -15.69 -30.61 14.81
C ASP A 285 -14.62 -30.34 15.87
N SER A 286 -14.19 -29.07 15.97
CA SER A 286 -13.15 -28.69 16.91
C SER A 286 -13.60 -28.70 18.38
N THR A 287 -14.88 -28.99 18.65
CA THR A 287 -15.38 -29.23 20.01
C THR A 287 -15.24 -30.69 20.45
N GLN A 288 -14.97 -31.60 19.50
CA GLN A 288 -14.80 -33.04 19.76
C GLN A 288 -13.31 -33.37 19.93
N GLY A 289 -12.88 -33.52 21.17
CA GLY A 289 -11.53 -33.99 21.51
C GLY A 289 -10.46 -32.88 21.58
N GLU A 290 -9.24 -33.31 21.86
CA GLU A 290 -8.08 -32.42 21.99
C GLU A 290 -7.54 -32.01 20.62
N LEU A 291 -7.03 -30.79 20.51
CA LEU A 291 -6.49 -30.26 19.25
C LEU A 291 -5.40 -31.17 18.63
N GLU A 292 -4.58 -31.83 19.45
CA GLU A 292 -3.59 -32.81 19.00
C GLU A 292 -4.19 -34.06 18.34
N SER A 293 -5.38 -34.48 18.78
CA SER A 293 -6.06 -35.61 18.17
C SER A 293 -6.57 -35.25 16.78
N LEU A 294 -7.09 -34.03 16.60
CA LEU A 294 -7.54 -33.51 15.32
C LEU A 294 -6.39 -33.40 14.32
N TYR A 295 -5.22 -32.88 14.74
CA TYR A 295 -4.03 -32.84 13.87
C TYR A 295 -3.56 -34.23 13.44
N ARG A 296 -3.51 -35.20 14.36
CA ARG A 296 -3.13 -36.59 14.01
C ARG A 296 -4.12 -37.20 13.04
N GLU A 297 -5.41 -36.96 13.23
CA GLU A 297 -6.44 -37.46 12.34
C GLU A 297 -6.34 -36.82 10.95
N ALA A 298 -6.20 -35.49 10.89
CA ALA A 298 -5.99 -34.74 9.65
C ALA A 298 -4.77 -35.25 8.86
N ALA A 299 -3.62 -35.39 9.53
CA ALA A 299 -2.40 -35.91 8.93
C ALA A 299 -2.58 -37.34 8.40
N SER A 300 -3.25 -38.22 9.15
CA SER A 300 -3.51 -39.61 8.70
C SER A 300 -4.45 -39.70 7.49
N ARG A 301 -5.32 -38.69 7.30
CA ARG A 301 -6.18 -38.55 6.10
C ARG A 301 -5.48 -37.86 4.93
N GLY A 302 -4.21 -37.49 5.08
CA GLY A 302 -3.39 -36.85 4.05
C GLY A 302 -3.53 -35.34 3.93
N ALA A 303 -4.05 -34.66 4.96
CA ALA A 303 -4.17 -33.20 4.92
C ALA A 303 -2.78 -32.55 4.91
N GLN A 304 -2.59 -31.58 4.02
CA GLN A 304 -1.33 -30.83 3.89
C GLN A 304 -1.36 -29.53 4.67
N VAL A 305 -2.55 -28.93 4.82
CA VAL A 305 -2.77 -27.69 5.59
C VAL A 305 -4.04 -27.77 6.43
N VAL A 306 -4.13 -26.91 7.43
CA VAL A 306 -5.29 -26.77 8.32
C VAL A 306 -5.86 -25.36 8.23
N ILE A 307 -7.18 -25.24 8.12
CA ILE A 307 -7.96 -24.02 8.40
C ILE A 307 -8.57 -24.16 9.80
N GLY A 308 -8.39 -23.16 10.66
CA GLY A 308 -8.79 -23.19 12.07
C GLY A 308 -7.61 -23.48 13.01
N PRO A 309 -7.81 -23.46 14.33
CA PRO A 309 -9.10 -23.31 15.01
C PRO A 309 -9.63 -21.87 14.99
N LEU A 310 -10.90 -21.70 15.36
CA LEU A 310 -11.57 -20.41 15.55
C LEU A 310 -11.49 -19.90 17.00
N ASP A 311 -11.37 -20.82 17.96
CA ASP A 311 -11.34 -20.51 19.39
C ASP A 311 -10.03 -19.82 19.80
N LYS A 312 -10.13 -18.69 20.50
CA LYS A 312 -8.98 -17.85 20.86
C LYS A 312 -8.02 -18.55 21.82
N ASP A 313 -8.54 -19.39 22.72
CA ASP A 313 -7.68 -20.16 23.64
C ASP A 313 -6.90 -21.24 22.89
N ALA A 314 -7.53 -21.90 21.93
CA ALA A 314 -6.88 -22.87 21.05
C ALA A 314 -5.78 -22.22 20.21
N VAL A 315 -6.04 -21.04 19.62
CA VAL A 315 -5.00 -20.29 18.87
C VAL A 315 -3.85 -19.88 19.79
N SER A 316 -4.15 -19.40 21.00
CA SER A 316 -3.11 -19.01 21.99
C SER A 316 -2.23 -20.20 22.41
N ARG A 317 -2.78 -21.42 22.45
CA ARG A 317 -1.97 -22.65 22.69
C ARG A 317 -1.09 -23.02 21.50
N LEU A 318 -1.47 -22.64 20.27
CA LEU A 318 -0.63 -22.83 19.09
C LEU A 318 0.55 -21.84 19.08
N GLU A 319 0.31 -20.57 19.46
CA GLU A 319 1.36 -19.53 19.57
C GLU A 319 2.50 -19.88 20.54
N GLN A 320 2.24 -20.75 21.51
CA GLN A 320 3.23 -21.17 22.51
C GLN A 320 4.17 -22.29 22.01
N ARG A 321 4.05 -22.70 20.75
CA ARG A 321 4.85 -23.78 20.16
C ARG A 321 6.00 -23.23 19.33
N GLU A 322 7.01 -24.06 19.17
CA GLU A 322 8.06 -23.81 18.19
C GLU A 322 7.54 -23.96 16.75
N ARG A 323 6.67 -24.96 16.50
CA ARG A 323 6.08 -25.25 15.19
C ARG A 323 4.73 -25.95 15.32
N VAL A 324 3.82 -25.71 14.37
CA VAL A 324 2.55 -26.46 14.27
C VAL A 324 2.71 -27.81 13.56
N PRO A 325 1.90 -28.84 13.89
CA PRO A 325 2.04 -30.18 13.28
C PRO A 325 1.81 -30.20 11.76
N LEU A 326 0.92 -29.35 11.27
CA LEU A 326 0.67 -29.07 9.86
C LEU A 326 0.63 -27.54 9.70
N PRO A 327 1.08 -26.98 8.56
CA PRO A 327 0.84 -25.57 8.24
C PRO A 327 -0.62 -25.19 8.50
N THR A 328 -0.83 -24.19 9.36
CA THR A 328 -2.14 -23.90 9.94
C THR A 328 -2.49 -22.43 9.73
N LEU A 329 -3.64 -22.16 9.12
CA LEU A 329 -4.29 -20.85 9.10
C LEU A 329 -5.35 -20.81 10.20
N ALA A 330 -5.00 -20.31 11.38
CA ALA A 330 -5.95 -20.05 12.45
C ALA A 330 -6.93 -18.94 12.05
N LEU A 331 -8.19 -19.08 12.42
CA LEU A 331 -9.27 -18.14 12.06
C LEU A 331 -9.54 -17.10 13.15
N ASN A 332 -8.51 -16.83 13.95
CA ASN A 332 -8.53 -15.83 15.00
C ASN A 332 -7.07 -15.44 15.34
N TYR A 333 -6.91 -14.35 16.08
CA TYR A 333 -5.64 -14.00 16.70
C TYR A 333 -5.57 -14.58 18.11
N GLY A 334 -4.39 -15.07 18.49
CA GLY A 334 -4.15 -15.47 19.87
C GLY A 334 -4.01 -14.26 20.79
N ARG A 335 -3.52 -14.51 22.01
CA ARG A 335 -3.32 -13.45 23.03
C ARG A 335 -1.92 -12.85 22.99
N GLY A 336 -0.98 -13.46 22.26
CA GLY A 336 0.35 -12.88 22.08
C GLY A 336 0.31 -11.58 21.27
N ASP A 337 1.25 -10.69 21.57
CA ASP A 337 1.46 -9.47 20.77
C ASP A 337 1.97 -9.81 19.36
N ARG A 338 2.74 -10.90 19.25
CA ARG A 338 3.30 -11.43 18.00
C ARG A 338 3.25 -12.95 18.00
N ASN A 339 3.11 -13.55 16.82
CA ASN A 339 3.24 -14.99 16.62
C ASN A 339 4.70 -15.36 16.26
N GLN A 340 5.25 -16.37 16.93
CA GLN A 340 6.61 -16.86 16.69
C GLN A 340 6.63 -18.33 16.25
N THR A 341 5.45 -18.96 16.14
CA THR A 341 5.32 -20.37 15.83
C THR A 341 5.48 -20.61 14.34
N LEU A 342 6.45 -21.44 13.97
CA LEU A 342 6.70 -21.78 12.58
C LEU A 342 5.50 -22.52 11.97
N GLY A 343 5.06 -22.08 10.80
CA GLY A 343 3.93 -22.65 10.07
C GLY A 343 2.56 -22.25 10.59
N LEU A 344 2.46 -21.43 11.65
CA LEU A 344 1.21 -20.85 12.10
C LEU A 344 0.99 -19.51 11.40
N PHE A 345 -0.17 -19.36 10.77
CA PHE A 345 -0.70 -18.11 10.29
C PHE A 345 -1.99 -17.80 11.03
N GLN A 346 -2.30 -16.52 11.19
CA GLN A 346 -3.48 -16.08 11.91
C GLN A 346 -4.25 -15.08 11.07
N TYR A 347 -5.54 -15.32 10.88
CA TYR A 347 -6.40 -14.49 10.07
C TYR A 347 -7.71 -14.25 10.82
N GLY A 348 -8.06 -12.99 11.05
CA GLY A 348 -9.23 -12.59 11.82
C GLY A 348 -9.92 -11.36 11.24
N LEU A 349 -11.20 -11.18 11.59
CA LEU A 349 -11.90 -9.91 11.38
C LEU A 349 -11.90 -9.08 12.66
N SER A 350 -10.86 -8.29 12.87
CA SER A 350 -10.64 -7.54 14.12
C SER A 350 -10.86 -6.05 13.93
N ALA A 351 -11.71 -5.47 14.77
CA ALA A 351 -11.90 -4.03 14.85
C ALA A 351 -10.61 -3.29 15.27
N GLU A 352 -9.71 -3.97 15.99
CA GLU A 352 -8.39 -3.46 16.34
C GLU A 352 -7.50 -3.24 15.10
N ASP A 353 -7.59 -4.10 14.07
CA ASP A 353 -6.88 -3.89 12.80
C ASP A 353 -7.43 -2.66 12.06
N GLU A 354 -8.76 -2.50 12.03
CA GLU A 354 -9.43 -1.33 11.43
C GLU A 354 -9.07 -0.02 12.13
N ALA A 355 -8.97 -0.06 13.47
CA ALA A 355 -8.56 1.07 14.28
C ALA A 355 -7.11 1.49 13.99
N ARG A 356 -6.18 0.55 13.81
CA ARG A 356 -4.80 0.86 13.40
C ARG A 356 -4.77 1.50 12.01
N GLN A 357 -5.58 1.01 11.09
CA GLN A 357 -5.68 1.57 9.74
C GLN A 357 -6.27 2.99 9.76
N ALA A 358 -7.26 3.26 10.61
CA ALA A 358 -7.80 4.60 10.81
C ALA A 358 -6.75 5.58 11.35
N ALA A 359 -5.93 5.15 12.32
CA ALA A 359 -4.83 5.96 12.82
C ALA A 359 -3.79 6.26 11.73
N GLN A 360 -3.40 5.25 10.94
CA GLN A 360 -2.45 5.42 9.83
C GLN A 360 -3.00 6.38 8.77
N ARG A 361 -4.26 6.20 8.35
CA ARG A 361 -4.90 7.06 7.36
C ARG A 361 -4.96 8.50 7.83
N ALA A 362 -5.48 8.76 9.04
CA ALA A 362 -5.59 10.10 9.57
C ALA A 362 -4.23 10.81 9.70
N TRP A 363 -3.16 10.05 9.97
CA TRP A 363 -1.80 10.60 10.04
C TRP A 363 -1.31 11.06 8.66
N VAL A 364 -1.52 10.22 7.63
CA VAL A 364 -1.20 10.52 6.24
C VAL A 364 -2.02 11.71 5.72
N ASP A 365 -3.29 11.82 6.12
CA ASP A 365 -4.16 12.96 5.81
C ASP A 365 -3.75 14.26 6.54
N GLY A 366 -2.69 14.23 7.35
CA GLY A 366 -2.05 15.42 7.94
C GLY A 366 -2.49 15.76 9.36
N HIS A 367 -3.37 14.96 9.97
CA HIS A 367 -3.83 15.19 11.34
C HIS A 367 -2.74 14.83 12.36
N ARG A 368 -2.72 15.54 13.50
CA ARG A 368 -1.71 15.38 14.56
C ARG A 368 -2.30 15.34 15.97
N LEU A 369 -3.55 15.76 16.16
CA LEU A 369 -4.22 15.85 17.46
C LEU A 369 -5.61 15.18 17.45
N ALA A 370 -5.64 13.88 17.73
CA ALA A 370 -6.85 13.07 17.65
C ALA A 370 -7.67 13.05 18.94
N SER A 371 -8.99 12.95 18.80
CA SER A 371 -9.88 12.49 19.86
C SER A 371 -10.40 11.09 19.57
N LEU A 372 -10.68 10.31 20.62
CA LEU A 372 -11.32 9.00 20.54
C LEU A 372 -12.70 9.04 21.17
N LEU A 373 -13.69 8.46 20.50
CA LEU A 373 -15.03 8.19 21.03
C LEU A 373 -15.35 6.70 20.85
N VAL A 374 -15.32 5.96 21.96
CA VAL A 374 -15.46 4.48 21.99
C VAL A 374 -16.44 4.04 23.08
N PRO A 375 -17.12 2.89 22.96
CA PRO A 375 -18.05 2.42 23.97
C PRO A 375 -17.33 2.00 25.26
N ASP A 376 -17.98 2.20 26.41
CA ASP A 376 -17.43 1.85 27.72
C ASP A 376 -17.62 0.36 28.05
N ASN A 377 -16.96 -0.49 27.28
CA ASN A 377 -16.92 -1.94 27.47
C ASN A 377 -15.54 -2.51 27.04
N ASP A 378 -15.32 -3.81 27.25
CA ASP A 378 -14.04 -4.44 26.92
C ASP A 378 -13.71 -4.42 25.42
N TRP A 379 -14.72 -4.38 24.55
CA TRP A 379 -14.52 -4.22 23.11
C TRP A 379 -14.01 -2.81 22.78
N GLY A 380 -14.70 -1.77 23.25
CA GLY A 380 -14.29 -0.38 23.05
C GLY A 380 -12.92 -0.06 23.66
N ARG A 381 -12.58 -0.67 24.79
CA ARG A 381 -11.24 -0.54 25.40
C ARG A 381 -10.15 -1.09 24.47
N ARG A 382 -10.29 -2.32 23.97
CA ARG A 382 -9.28 -2.95 23.10
C ARG A 382 -9.09 -2.20 21.78
N VAL A 383 -10.19 -1.81 21.14
CA VAL A 383 -10.16 -1.09 19.86
C VAL A 383 -9.61 0.33 20.04
N GLY A 384 -10.01 1.01 21.12
CA GLY A 384 -9.46 2.32 21.47
C GLY A 384 -7.96 2.26 21.78
N GLU A 385 -7.50 1.23 22.50
CA GLU A 385 -6.07 1.00 22.75
C GLU A 385 -5.29 0.73 21.45
N ALA A 386 -5.86 -0.03 20.51
CA ALA A 386 -5.25 -0.27 19.21
C ALA A 386 -5.06 1.01 18.39
N PHE A 387 -6.09 1.88 18.31
CA PHE A 387 -5.97 3.20 17.69
C PHE A 387 -4.91 4.04 18.42
N TRP A 388 -5.01 4.13 19.75
CA TRP A 388 -4.13 4.95 20.58
C TRP A 388 -2.65 4.59 20.39
N ASN A 389 -2.34 3.29 20.38
CA ASN A 389 -0.97 2.81 20.21
C ASN A 389 -0.44 3.14 18.81
N ALA A 390 -1.19 2.85 17.76
CA ALA A 390 -0.79 3.17 16.39
C ALA A 390 -0.63 4.69 16.16
N TRP A 391 -1.50 5.51 16.76
CA TRP A 391 -1.40 6.96 16.69
C TRP A 391 -0.13 7.49 17.36
N ARG A 392 0.21 6.95 18.53
CA ARG A 392 1.43 7.36 19.27
C ARG A 392 2.72 6.85 18.65
N GLU A 393 2.70 5.71 17.97
CA GLU A 393 3.83 5.22 17.19
C GLU A 393 4.22 6.20 16.08
N GLN A 394 3.25 6.93 15.54
CA GLN A 394 3.44 8.03 14.60
C GLN A 394 3.70 9.38 15.30
N GLU A 395 3.97 9.43 16.61
CA GLU A 395 4.12 10.67 17.39
C GLU A 395 2.85 11.55 17.51
N GLY A 396 1.70 11.04 17.10
CA GLY A 396 0.41 11.70 17.26
C GLY A 396 0.02 11.93 18.72
N LYS A 397 -0.68 13.04 18.98
CA LYS A 397 -1.17 13.41 20.32
C LYS A 397 -2.65 13.11 20.44
N ILE A 398 -3.08 12.72 21.65
CA ILE A 398 -4.50 12.55 21.98
C ILE A 398 -5.00 13.79 22.73
N ALA A 399 -6.02 14.43 22.17
CA ALA A 399 -6.76 15.52 22.81
C ALA A 399 -7.68 14.97 23.90
N ASN A 400 -8.63 14.10 23.51
CA ASN A 400 -9.63 13.54 24.40
C ASN A 400 -9.80 12.05 24.11
N ALA A 401 -9.99 11.25 25.15
CA ALA A 401 -10.43 9.86 25.01
C ALA A 401 -11.70 9.63 25.82
N VAL A 402 -12.81 9.63 25.09
CA VAL A 402 -14.14 9.57 25.65
C VAL A 402 -14.69 8.17 25.53
N ARG A 403 -15.10 7.62 26.68
CA ARG A 403 -15.90 6.40 26.74
C ARG A 403 -17.37 6.75 26.89
N TYR A 404 -18.23 6.08 26.14
CA TYR A 404 -19.66 6.35 26.13
C TYR A 404 -20.50 5.12 26.47
N ASN A 405 -21.70 5.35 27.02
CA ASN A 405 -22.70 4.30 27.18
C ASN A 405 -23.48 4.13 25.86
N PRO A 406 -23.46 2.96 25.20
CA PRO A 406 -24.18 2.72 23.94
C PRO A 406 -25.70 2.94 24.02
N ASP A 407 -26.29 2.79 25.21
CA ASP A 407 -27.73 2.94 25.42
C ASP A 407 -28.14 4.39 25.74
N ALA A 408 -27.18 5.32 25.79
CA ALA A 408 -27.41 6.73 26.06
C ALA A 408 -27.33 7.57 24.77
N SER A 409 -27.82 8.82 24.83
CA SER A 409 -27.65 9.77 23.73
C SER A 409 -26.17 10.15 23.53
N ALA A 410 -25.78 10.42 22.28
CA ALA A 410 -24.42 10.86 21.94
C ALA A 410 -24.08 12.31 22.33
N THR A 411 -25.06 13.11 22.79
CA THR A 411 -24.86 14.55 23.00
C THR A 411 -23.67 14.90 23.91
N GLU A 412 -23.65 14.37 25.14
CA GLU A 412 -22.61 14.70 26.12
C GLU A 412 -21.26 14.01 25.83
N SER A 413 -21.27 12.84 25.17
CA SER A 413 -20.02 12.16 24.82
C SER A 413 -19.34 12.84 23.63
N ALA A 414 -20.08 13.18 22.58
CA ALA A 414 -19.55 13.89 21.42
C ALA A 414 -19.08 15.30 21.80
N ARG A 415 -19.83 16.02 22.65
CA ARG A 415 -19.37 17.30 23.23
C ARG A 415 -18.01 17.16 23.92
N ARG A 416 -17.85 16.18 24.80
CA ARG A 416 -16.58 15.93 25.50
C ARG A 416 -15.46 15.52 24.55
N ALA A 417 -15.79 14.88 23.42
CA ALA A 417 -14.78 14.48 22.45
C ALA A 417 -14.17 15.68 21.72
N VAL A 418 -14.87 16.82 21.64
CA VAL A 418 -14.40 18.01 20.91
C VAL A 418 -14.07 19.22 21.80
N THR A 419 -14.21 19.10 23.12
CA THR A 419 -14.00 20.24 24.03
C THR A 419 -12.67 20.14 24.79
N ASN A 420 -11.79 21.13 24.58
CA ASN A 420 -10.59 21.47 25.38
C ASN A 420 -9.65 20.29 25.78
N PRO A 421 -8.56 20.05 25.02
CA PRO A 421 -8.20 20.72 23.78
C PRO A 421 -9.14 20.33 22.64
N GLN A 422 -9.32 21.23 21.67
CA GLN A 422 -10.03 20.91 20.43
C GLN A 422 -9.15 19.98 19.58
N PRO A 423 -9.65 18.81 19.16
CA PRO A 423 -8.93 17.93 18.25
C PRO A 423 -8.96 18.46 16.81
N ASP A 424 -8.08 17.94 15.96
CA ASP A 424 -8.12 18.13 14.50
C ASP A 424 -8.78 16.95 13.75
N MET A 425 -9.10 15.86 14.46
CA MET A 425 -9.89 14.73 13.95
C MET A 425 -10.56 13.93 15.09
N LEU A 426 -11.62 13.17 14.76
CA LEU A 426 -12.31 12.24 15.68
C LEU A 426 -12.24 10.79 15.19
N PHE A 427 -11.72 9.89 16.02
CA PHE A 427 -11.84 8.46 15.82
C PHE A 427 -13.12 7.96 16.49
N LEU A 428 -13.98 7.31 15.71
CA LEU A 428 -15.28 6.83 16.17
C LEU A 428 -15.38 5.31 16.04
N LEU A 429 -15.53 4.64 17.19
CA LEU A 429 -16.03 3.27 17.25
C LEU A 429 -17.46 3.32 17.74
N ALA A 430 -18.43 3.08 16.86
CA ALA A 430 -19.84 3.05 17.24
C ALA A 430 -20.67 2.12 16.36
N LEU A 431 -21.79 1.65 16.91
CA LEU A 431 -22.84 0.96 16.15
C LEU A 431 -23.74 1.99 15.45
N PRO A 432 -24.50 1.61 14.40
CA PRO A 432 -25.16 2.56 13.50
C PRO A 432 -26.07 3.56 14.22
N GLU A 433 -26.89 3.11 15.16
CA GLU A 433 -27.83 3.97 15.90
C GLU A 433 -27.13 5.06 16.73
N TYR A 434 -25.96 4.75 17.30
CA TYR A 434 -25.18 5.71 18.07
C TYR A 434 -24.37 6.62 17.15
N ALA A 435 -23.75 6.05 16.11
CA ALA A 435 -22.91 6.77 15.16
C ALA A 435 -23.68 7.90 14.47
N ARG A 436 -24.92 7.64 14.03
CA ARG A 436 -25.79 8.64 13.37
C ARG A 436 -26.11 9.86 14.26
N GLN A 437 -25.94 9.77 15.57
CA GLN A 437 -26.15 10.92 16.47
C GLN A 437 -24.91 11.81 16.59
N VAL A 438 -23.73 11.33 16.20
CA VAL A 438 -22.45 12.03 16.47
C VAL A 438 -22.29 13.25 15.57
N PRO A 439 -22.31 13.16 14.22
CA PRO A 439 -22.08 14.34 13.37
C PRO A 439 -23.07 15.49 13.63
N PRO A 440 -24.41 15.27 13.73
CA PRO A 440 -25.34 16.36 14.04
C PRO A 440 -25.09 17.02 15.41
N THR A 441 -24.55 16.25 16.36
CA THR A 441 -24.15 16.80 17.66
C THR A 441 -22.91 17.68 17.52
N LEU A 442 -21.92 17.29 16.70
CA LEU A 442 -20.72 18.10 16.47
C LEU A 442 -21.05 19.41 15.77
N ASP A 443 -21.97 19.39 14.80
CA ASP A 443 -22.51 20.60 14.14
C ASP A 443 -23.06 21.58 15.18
N TYR A 444 -23.87 21.08 16.12
CA TYR A 444 -24.45 21.88 17.19
C TYR A 444 -23.39 22.53 18.09
N TYR A 445 -22.24 21.89 18.29
CA TYR A 445 -21.11 22.42 19.08
C TYR A 445 -20.06 23.17 18.24
N ASN A 446 -20.37 23.58 17.01
CA ASN A 446 -19.46 24.28 16.08
C ASN A 446 -18.19 23.47 15.77
N SER A 447 -18.34 22.16 15.60
CA SER A 447 -17.26 21.23 15.20
C SER A 447 -17.70 20.35 14.03
N GLY A 448 -18.62 20.85 13.18
CA GLY A 448 -19.16 20.11 12.03
C GLY A 448 -18.11 19.76 10.97
N ASP A 449 -17.11 20.63 10.78
CA ASP A 449 -16.02 20.39 9.84
C ASP A 449 -14.95 19.41 10.37
N LEU A 450 -15.13 18.83 11.56
CA LEU A 450 -14.15 17.92 12.17
C LEU A 450 -14.15 16.57 11.43
N PRO A 451 -13.04 16.16 10.81
CA PRO A 451 -12.99 14.88 10.10
C PRO A 451 -13.18 13.70 11.05
N ILE A 452 -14.10 12.79 10.70
CA ILE A 452 -14.43 11.60 11.49
C ILE A 452 -13.93 10.36 10.76
N TYR A 453 -13.05 9.59 11.42
CA TYR A 453 -12.54 8.32 10.93
C TYR A 453 -13.13 7.19 11.78
N ALA A 454 -13.66 6.15 11.14
CA ALA A 454 -14.41 5.14 11.86
C ALA A 454 -14.22 3.72 11.30
N THR A 455 -14.58 2.74 12.11
CA THR A 455 -14.53 1.31 11.73
C THR A 455 -15.80 0.89 10.98
N SER A 456 -15.81 -0.32 10.41
CA SER A 456 -16.95 -0.85 9.66
C SER A 456 -18.25 -0.98 10.47
N HIS A 457 -18.15 -0.95 11.81
CA HIS A 457 -19.25 -1.21 12.74
C HIS A 457 -20.33 -0.13 12.72
N LEU A 458 -20.00 1.06 12.23
CA LEU A 458 -20.97 2.15 12.11
C LEU A 458 -21.95 1.92 10.96
N PHE A 459 -21.58 1.10 9.98
CA PHE A 459 -22.38 0.78 8.83
C PHE A 459 -23.10 -0.55 9.02
N GLU A 460 -24.43 -0.52 8.89
CA GLU A 460 -25.30 -1.70 9.01
C GLU A 460 -25.16 -2.65 7.81
N GLY A 461 -24.24 -2.41 6.87
CA GLY A 461 -24.05 -3.27 5.71
C GLY A 461 -25.23 -3.30 4.72
N ARG A 462 -26.19 -2.41 4.88
CA ARG A 462 -27.30 -2.19 3.96
C ARG A 462 -27.51 -0.70 3.80
N LEU A 463 -27.76 -0.28 2.57
CA LEU A 463 -28.00 1.13 2.29
C LEU A 463 -29.27 1.60 2.98
N GLN A 464 -29.14 2.59 3.86
CA GLN A 464 -30.28 3.31 4.44
C GLN A 464 -30.11 4.81 4.23
N PRO A 465 -30.20 5.33 2.99
CA PRO A 465 -29.79 6.71 2.68
C PRO A 465 -30.48 7.79 3.53
N ARG A 466 -31.72 7.53 3.97
CA ARG A 466 -32.46 8.46 4.84
C ARG A 466 -31.91 8.53 6.27
N LEU A 467 -31.40 7.42 6.79
CA LEU A 467 -30.86 7.32 8.15
C LEU A 467 -29.36 7.60 8.16
N ASP A 468 -28.66 7.15 7.12
CA ASP A 468 -27.22 7.30 6.98
C ASP A 468 -26.83 8.70 6.47
N HIS A 469 -27.78 9.55 6.07
CA HIS A 469 -27.49 10.96 5.76
C HIS A 469 -26.89 11.70 6.96
N ASP A 470 -27.27 11.32 8.19
CA ASP A 470 -26.66 11.88 9.41
C ASP A 470 -25.18 11.47 9.57
N LEU A 471 -24.67 10.56 8.74
CA LEU A 471 -23.28 10.14 8.69
C LEU A 471 -22.50 10.77 7.54
N ASP A 472 -23.09 11.69 6.77
CA ASP A 472 -22.40 12.34 5.66
C ASP A 472 -21.03 12.91 6.11
N ASP A 473 -20.04 12.77 5.22
CA ASP A 473 -18.63 13.11 5.43
C ASP A 473 -17.84 12.25 6.43
N VAL A 474 -18.48 11.30 7.13
CA VAL A 474 -17.74 10.29 7.92
C VAL A 474 -16.95 9.38 6.98
N LEU A 475 -15.64 9.27 7.23
CA LEU A 475 -14.75 8.32 6.58
C LEU A 475 -14.73 7.01 7.36
N PHE A 476 -14.83 5.89 6.66
CA PHE A 476 -14.77 4.58 7.30
C PHE A 476 -14.22 3.50 6.38
N VAL A 477 -13.79 2.40 6.98
CA VAL A 477 -13.37 1.19 6.27
C VAL A 477 -14.44 0.10 6.35
N ASP A 478 -14.56 -0.71 5.31
CA ASP A 478 -15.32 -1.97 5.36
C ASP A 478 -14.73 -2.95 4.34
N ILE A 479 -15.21 -4.20 4.33
CA ILE A 479 -14.75 -5.18 3.34
C ILE A 479 -15.22 -4.80 1.93
N PRO A 480 -14.45 -5.10 0.87
CA PRO A 480 -14.85 -4.81 -0.51
C PRO A 480 -16.25 -5.32 -0.87
N TRP A 481 -16.62 -6.52 -0.41
CA TRP A 481 -17.95 -7.09 -0.62
C TRP A 481 -19.09 -6.26 -0.02
N GLN A 482 -18.82 -5.48 1.01
CA GLN A 482 -19.83 -4.71 1.74
C GLN A 482 -20.06 -3.32 1.13
N ILE A 483 -19.04 -2.77 0.47
CA ILE A 483 -19.03 -1.45 -0.16
C ILE A 483 -18.45 -1.51 -1.59
N PRO A 484 -19.01 -2.34 -2.50
CA PRO A 484 -18.41 -2.64 -3.80
C PRO A 484 -18.17 -1.39 -4.67
N ASP A 485 -19.09 -0.43 -4.65
CA ASP A 485 -18.98 0.81 -5.42
C ASP A 485 -17.80 1.66 -4.92
N ALA A 486 -17.66 1.79 -3.60
CA ALA A 486 -16.57 2.54 -2.97
C ALA A 486 -15.22 1.83 -3.09
N ALA A 487 -15.23 0.48 -3.03
CA ALA A 487 -14.02 -0.32 -2.94
C ALA A 487 -13.35 -0.60 -4.28
N VAL A 488 -14.13 -0.93 -5.30
CA VAL A 488 -13.61 -1.44 -6.59
C VAL A 488 -14.31 -0.83 -7.81
N GLY A 489 -15.18 0.17 -7.61
CA GLY A 489 -15.95 0.78 -8.70
C GLY A 489 -17.17 -0.05 -9.15
N GLY A 490 -17.62 -0.99 -8.32
CA GLY A 490 -18.88 -1.71 -8.51
C GLY A 490 -18.74 -3.23 -8.43
N VAL A 491 -19.90 -3.91 -8.37
CA VAL A 491 -20.00 -5.35 -8.11
C VAL A 491 -19.20 -6.19 -9.12
N GLU A 492 -19.19 -5.83 -10.39
CA GLU A 492 -18.52 -6.62 -11.45
C GLU A 492 -16.99 -6.66 -11.33
N ALA A 493 -16.40 -5.75 -10.55
CA ALA A 493 -14.96 -5.70 -10.27
C ALA A 493 -14.57 -6.42 -8.96
N LEU A 494 -15.54 -7.01 -8.24
CA LEU A 494 -15.26 -7.67 -6.96
C LEU A 494 -14.40 -8.92 -7.13
N PRO A 495 -13.47 -9.18 -6.19
CA PRO A 495 -12.85 -10.49 -6.07
C PRO A 495 -13.91 -11.54 -5.75
N PHE A 496 -13.77 -12.72 -6.37
CA PHE A 496 -14.65 -13.88 -6.16
C PHE A 496 -16.13 -13.61 -6.44
N LEU A 497 -16.41 -12.89 -7.54
CA LEU A 497 -17.75 -12.46 -7.97
C LEU A 497 -18.83 -13.55 -7.93
N ASP A 498 -18.52 -14.78 -8.35
CA ASP A 498 -19.51 -15.88 -8.31
C ASP A 498 -19.88 -16.28 -6.88
N SER A 499 -18.90 -16.30 -5.97
CA SER A 499 -19.15 -16.53 -4.55
C SER A 499 -19.93 -15.37 -3.93
N TYR A 500 -19.60 -14.13 -4.28
CA TYR A 500 -20.36 -12.96 -3.87
C TYR A 500 -21.84 -13.09 -4.29
N ARG A 501 -22.11 -13.40 -5.56
CA ARG A 501 -23.47 -13.52 -6.11
C ARG A 501 -24.31 -14.57 -5.37
N ARG A 502 -23.70 -15.65 -4.88
CA ARG A 502 -24.41 -16.69 -4.10
C ARG A 502 -24.62 -16.33 -2.64
N LEU A 503 -23.70 -15.57 -2.05
CA LEU A 503 -23.69 -15.28 -0.62
C LEU A 503 -24.33 -13.95 -0.26
N ARG A 504 -24.49 -13.03 -1.22
CA ARG A 504 -25.04 -11.67 -1.02
C ARG A 504 -26.50 -11.62 -0.54
N GLU A 505 -27.23 -12.72 -0.64
CA GLU A 505 -28.59 -12.82 -0.11
C GLU A 505 -28.60 -12.97 1.42
N GLU A 506 -27.42 -13.18 2.04
CA GLU A 506 -27.30 -13.16 3.49
C GLU A 506 -27.79 -11.83 4.04
N SER A 507 -28.78 -11.95 4.91
CA SER A 507 -29.50 -10.83 5.46
C SER A 507 -28.73 -10.19 6.62
N ASP A 508 -27.98 -10.97 7.39
CA ASP A 508 -27.18 -10.47 8.50
C ASP A 508 -25.80 -10.01 7.99
N PRO A 509 -25.47 -8.71 8.08
CA PRO A 509 -24.18 -8.18 7.63
C PRO A 509 -22.97 -8.79 8.35
N ALA A 510 -23.11 -9.12 9.64
CA ALA A 510 -22.03 -9.75 10.38
C ALA A 510 -21.78 -11.17 9.86
N MET A 511 -22.86 -11.92 9.57
CA MET A 511 -22.74 -13.24 8.94
C MET A 511 -22.22 -13.14 7.51
N PHE A 512 -22.60 -12.10 6.75
CA PHE A 512 -22.08 -11.87 5.41
C PHE A 512 -20.57 -11.65 5.41
N ARG A 513 -20.05 -10.81 6.33
CA ARG A 513 -18.60 -10.62 6.52
C ARG A 513 -17.89 -11.93 6.91
N LEU A 514 -18.51 -12.77 7.74
CA LEU A 514 -17.96 -14.10 8.11
C LEU A 514 -17.98 -15.10 6.94
N LYS A 515 -19.00 -15.06 6.09
CA LYS A 515 -19.03 -15.85 4.84
C LYS A 515 -17.93 -15.39 3.88
N ALA A 516 -17.71 -14.08 3.75
CA ALA A 516 -16.57 -13.52 3.01
C ALA A 516 -15.22 -13.99 3.58
N MET A 517 -15.07 -14.01 4.91
CA MET A 517 -13.90 -14.57 5.59
C MET A 517 -13.69 -16.05 5.25
N GLY A 518 -14.75 -16.84 5.13
CA GLY A 518 -14.67 -18.23 4.71
C GLY A 518 -14.13 -18.41 3.29
N VAL A 519 -14.54 -17.53 2.37
CA VAL A 519 -14.01 -17.50 0.99
C VAL A 519 -12.51 -17.25 1.01
N ASP A 520 -12.09 -16.19 1.71
CA ASP A 520 -10.67 -15.82 1.82
C ASP A 520 -9.84 -16.87 2.55
N ALA A 521 -10.38 -17.49 3.61
CA ALA A 521 -9.69 -18.53 4.35
C ALA A 521 -9.34 -19.74 3.47
N TYR A 522 -10.24 -20.15 2.57
CA TYR A 522 -9.96 -21.21 1.61
C TYR A 522 -8.82 -20.81 0.66
N GLU A 523 -8.86 -19.59 0.13
CA GLU A 523 -7.87 -19.09 -0.83
C GLU A 523 -6.50 -18.86 -0.19
N LEU A 524 -6.45 -18.36 1.03
CA LEU A 524 -5.23 -18.25 1.84
C LEU A 524 -4.64 -19.63 2.14
N ALA A 525 -5.47 -20.61 2.53
CA ALA A 525 -5.00 -21.95 2.85
C ALA A 525 -4.39 -22.67 1.63
N ARG A 526 -4.97 -22.48 0.44
CA ARG A 526 -4.40 -22.99 -0.81
C ARG A 526 -3.05 -22.37 -1.17
N ARG A 527 -2.83 -21.12 -0.77
CA ARG A 527 -1.59 -20.37 -1.01
C ARG A 527 -0.61 -20.40 0.16
N LEU A 528 -0.91 -21.12 1.24
CA LEU A 528 -0.08 -21.08 2.45
C LEU A 528 1.41 -21.39 2.19
N PRO A 529 1.78 -22.37 1.33
CA PRO A 529 3.17 -22.58 0.93
C PRO A 529 3.79 -21.38 0.20
N GLN A 530 3.01 -20.67 -0.63
CA GLN A 530 3.43 -19.46 -1.35
C GLN A 530 3.66 -18.31 -0.37
N LEU A 531 2.73 -18.10 0.57
CA LEU A 531 2.84 -17.08 1.62
C LEU A 531 4.07 -17.30 2.52
N GLN A 532 4.50 -18.55 2.72
CA GLN A 532 5.72 -18.87 3.48
C GLN A 532 7.00 -18.55 2.71
N ALA A 533 7.00 -18.73 1.39
CA ALA A 533 8.19 -18.63 0.57
C ALA A 533 8.42 -17.23 0.00
N ILE A 534 7.35 -16.50 -0.30
CA ILE A 534 7.39 -15.20 -0.98
C ILE A 534 6.88 -14.13 -0.03
N ARG A 535 7.84 -13.39 0.54
CA ARG A 535 7.53 -12.18 1.33
C ARG A 535 6.92 -11.13 0.40
N GLY A 536 5.86 -10.46 0.84
CA GLY A 536 5.14 -9.46 0.03
C GLY A 536 3.97 -10.00 -0.78
N SER A 537 3.70 -11.31 -0.77
CA SER A 537 2.53 -11.89 -1.46
C SER A 537 1.22 -11.26 -0.95
N GLU A 538 0.50 -10.59 -1.85
CA GLU A 538 -0.84 -10.08 -1.60
C GLU A 538 -1.93 -10.96 -2.23
N LEU A 539 -3.08 -11.05 -1.54
CA LEU A 539 -4.31 -11.62 -2.05
C LEU A 539 -5.41 -10.56 -1.99
N PHE A 540 -5.92 -10.15 -3.15
CA PHE A 540 -7.12 -9.33 -3.25
C PHE A 540 -8.34 -10.17 -2.89
N GLY A 541 -8.75 -10.10 -1.62
CA GLY A 541 -9.78 -10.93 -1.02
C GLY A 541 -11.14 -10.26 -0.91
N ALA A 542 -12.14 -11.06 -0.58
CA ALA A 542 -13.49 -10.62 -0.23
C ALA A 542 -13.49 -9.68 1.00
N THR A 543 -12.49 -9.83 1.88
CA THR A 543 -12.32 -9.08 3.14
C THR A 543 -11.21 -8.03 3.12
N GLY A 544 -10.75 -7.64 1.92
CA GLY A 544 -9.71 -6.64 1.71
C GLY A 544 -8.49 -7.22 1.01
N THR A 545 -7.45 -6.42 0.87
CA THR A 545 -6.14 -6.92 0.42
C THR A 545 -5.44 -7.58 1.60
N LEU A 546 -5.08 -8.86 1.44
CA LEU A 546 -4.56 -9.72 2.48
C LEU A 546 -3.08 -10.00 2.24
N SER A 547 -2.24 -9.75 3.23
CA SER A 547 -0.80 -10.03 3.16
C SER A 547 -0.30 -10.63 4.47
N PRO A 548 0.66 -11.57 4.45
CA PRO A 548 1.26 -12.09 5.66
C PRO A 548 2.24 -11.05 6.23
N GLY A 549 2.07 -10.67 7.49
CA GLY A 549 3.11 -9.98 8.25
C GLY A 549 4.28 -10.92 8.58
N ASP A 550 5.40 -10.35 9.04
CA ASP A 550 6.60 -11.11 9.41
C ASP A 550 6.37 -12.18 10.49
N ASP A 551 5.32 -12.00 11.31
CA ASP A 551 4.92 -12.91 12.37
C ASP A 551 3.82 -13.90 11.92
N GLY A 552 3.49 -13.95 10.63
CA GLY A 552 2.44 -14.81 10.08
C GLY A 552 1.00 -14.35 10.39
N ARG A 553 0.81 -13.19 11.02
CA ARG A 553 -0.52 -12.58 11.10
C ARG A 553 -0.87 -12.00 9.74
N ILE A 554 -2.02 -12.39 9.21
CA ILE A 554 -2.55 -11.85 7.98
C ILE A 554 -3.05 -10.44 8.26
N GLN A 555 -2.37 -9.46 7.68
CA GLN A 555 -2.78 -8.07 7.69
C GLN A 555 -3.85 -7.85 6.62
N ARG A 556 -4.83 -7.00 6.96
CA ARG A 556 -5.91 -6.59 6.07
C ARG A 556 -5.78 -5.11 5.76
N ARG A 557 -5.56 -4.77 4.50
CA ARG A 557 -5.74 -3.40 3.99
C ARG A 557 -7.17 -3.28 3.43
N LEU A 558 -7.95 -2.37 4.00
CA LEU A 558 -9.36 -2.20 3.64
C LEU A 558 -9.55 -0.96 2.76
N PRO A 559 -10.50 -1.02 1.82
CA PRO A 559 -10.91 0.17 1.11
C PRO A 559 -11.58 1.17 2.05
N TRP A 560 -11.33 2.45 1.79
CA TRP A 560 -11.98 3.56 2.47
C TRP A 560 -13.21 4.02 1.69
N ALA A 561 -14.26 4.37 2.43
CA ALA A 561 -15.45 5.01 1.90
C ALA A 561 -15.77 6.28 2.71
N ARG A 562 -16.47 7.20 2.07
CA ARG A 562 -17.09 8.38 2.69
C ARG A 562 -18.60 8.34 2.43
N PHE A 563 -19.41 8.66 3.43
CA PHE A 563 -20.85 8.83 3.20
C PHE A 563 -21.12 10.11 2.41
N VAL A 564 -21.91 9.99 1.35
CA VAL A 564 -22.40 11.10 0.54
C VAL A 564 -23.88 10.87 0.27
N ASN A 565 -24.75 11.73 0.80
CA ASN A 565 -26.20 11.55 0.81
C ASN A 565 -26.64 10.20 1.39
N GLY A 566 -25.98 9.77 2.47
CA GLY A 566 -26.22 8.50 3.16
C GLY A 566 -25.84 7.25 2.37
N VAL A 567 -24.99 7.38 1.35
CA VAL A 567 -24.47 6.26 0.57
C VAL A 567 -22.94 6.24 0.67
N PRO A 568 -22.30 5.10 0.98
CA PRO A 568 -20.86 4.96 0.89
C PRO A 568 -20.35 5.20 -0.54
N GLN A 569 -19.42 6.13 -0.70
CA GLN A 569 -18.78 6.50 -1.97
C GLN A 569 -17.25 6.39 -1.85
N PRO A 570 -16.51 6.23 -2.96
CA PRO A 570 -15.06 6.31 -2.94
C PRO A 570 -14.57 7.63 -2.34
N VAL A 571 -13.46 7.58 -1.60
CA VAL A 571 -12.77 8.79 -1.13
C VAL A 571 -12.01 9.38 -2.32
N LEU A 572 -12.61 10.36 -2.98
CA LEU A 572 -11.92 11.19 -3.97
C LEU A 572 -11.04 12.17 -3.20
N ILE A 573 -9.72 11.98 -3.21
CA ILE A 573 -8.77 12.93 -2.61
C ILE A 573 -8.83 14.21 -3.46
N PRO A 574 -9.32 15.35 -2.94
CA PRO A 574 -9.25 16.61 -3.65
C PRO A 574 -7.81 17.13 -3.57
N GLY A 575 -7.16 17.39 -4.71
CA GLY A 575 -5.99 18.27 -4.76
C GLY A 575 -4.60 17.64 -4.86
N VAL A 576 -4.46 16.31 -4.99
CA VAL A 576 -3.14 15.71 -5.36
C VAL A 576 -2.97 15.57 -6.88
N PHE A 577 -4.08 15.54 -7.61
CA PHE A 577 -4.09 15.60 -9.07
C PHE A 577 -5.15 16.62 -9.48
N GLY A 578 -4.75 17.63 -10.26
CA GLY A 578 -5.61 18.73 -10.68
C GLY A 578 -6.81 18.25 -11.48
N ASP A 579 -7.91 17.95 -10.80
CA ASP A 579 -9.21 17.69 -11.41
C ASP A 579 -10.08 18.94 -11.18
N ASP A 580 -10.23 19.74 -12.25
CA ASP A 580 -11.09 20.92 -12.36
C ASP A 580 -12.58 20.53 -12.31
N ARG A 581 -13.03 19.94 -11.21
CA ARG A 581 -14.45 19.66 -10.94
C ARG A 581 -14.84 20.04 -9.52
N ALA A 582 -14.51 21.27 -9.14
CA ALA A 582 -15.18 21.98 -8.05
C ALA A 582 -15.38 23.44 -8.45
N ARG A 583 -16.52 23.69 -9.12
CA ARG A 583 -17.22 24.97 -9.11
C ARG A 583 -18.70 24.72 -8.93
#